data_AF-A0A4Q2WUN9-F1
#
_entry.id   AF-A0A4Q2WUN9-F1
#
_cell.length_a   1.000
_cell.length_b   1.000
_cell.length_c   1.000
_cell.angle_alpha   90.00
_cell.angle_beta   90.00
_cell.angle_gamma   90.00
#
_symmetry.space_group_name_H-M   'P 1'
#
loop_
_entity.id
_entity.type
_entity.pdbx_description
1 polymer ?
#
loop_
_entity_poly.entity_id
_entity_poly.type
_entity_poly.pdbx_seq_one_letter_code
_entity_poly.pdbx_strand_id
1 'polypeptide(L)'
;MQTNLFQHVPKIAIALATCLFAAPLVAQETVTTFDAGEEGWNGNALLETEGGHPGANMRFLLETFGIELRNDSNAAFVGDMTGSDTVTVGLDAKADSITFLGNEVSRNVVVEFRSRALGQDGYPWSSVWVVLGTIQADPEWHAYSVSFDPSSTDMPAGWGGYGAEDPVTFEPMLPDGVTFADVMANVDELAFTTFEPGMFYGFTIFDARMDNLRITRGAGSDVIFADGFDPAPAH
;
A
#
# COMPACT_ATOMS: atom_id res chain seq x y z
N MET A 1 -38.85 30.18 -73.55
CA MET A 1 -38.49 28.80 -73.18
C MET A 1 -36.97 28.79 -73.03
N GLN A 2 -36.31 28.62 -71.90
CA GLN A 2 -36.64 28.20 -70.54
C GLN A 2 -35.70 28.96 -69.59
N THR A 3 -36.21 29.37 -68.42
CA THR A 3 -35.50 30.07 -67.36
C THR A 3 -34.91 29.04 -66.39
N ASN A 4 -33.59 29.01 -66.17
CA ASN A 4 -32.95 28.14 -65.17
C ASN A 4 -32.63 28.95 -63.90
N LEU A 5 -33.37 28.69 -62.84
CA LEU A 5 -33.12 29.14 -61.47
C LEU A 5 -32.03 28.26 -60.84
N PHE A 6 -30.92 28.86 -60.40
CA PHE A 6 -29.95 28.21 -59.51
C PHE A 6 -30.41 28.38 -58.05
N GLN A 7 -30.84 27.28 -57.41
CA GLN A 7 -31.14 27.25 -55.98
C GLN A 7 -29.85 27.17 -55.16
N HIS A 8 -29.66 28.13 -54.24
CA HIS A 8 -28.64 28.06 -53.20
C HIS A 8 -29.12 27.14 -52.07
N VAL A 9 -28.33 26.11 -51.76
CA VAL A 9 -28.53 25.22 -50.60
C VAL A 9 -27.75 25.80 -49.41
N PRO A 10 -28.39 26.12 -48.26
CA PRO A 10 -27.67 26.54 -47.07
C PRO A 10 -27.00 25.32 -46.41
N LYS A 11 -25.69 25.43 -46.13
CA LYS A 11 -24.94 24.44 -45.34
C LYS A 11 -25.28 24.64 -43.86
N ILE A 12 -26.04 23.71 -43.29
CA ILE A 12 -26.29 23.65 -41.84
C ILE A 12 -25.05 23.05 -41.17
N ALA A 13 -24.35 23.84 -40.36
CA ALA A 13 -23.27 23.38 -39.50
C ALA A 13 -23.88 22.77 -38.23
N ILE A 14 -23.69 21.46 -38.03
CA ILE A 14 -24.05 20.77 -36.79
C ILE A 14 -22.89 20.93 -35.82
N ALA A 15 -23.07 21.72 -34.76
CA ALA A 15 -22.15 21.80 -33.65
C ALA A 15 -22.33 20.55 -32.77
N LEU A 16 -21.36 19.65 -32.80
CA LEU A 16 -21.32 18.48 -31.92
C LEU A 16 -20.84 18.94 -30.54
N ALA A 17 -21.77 19.05 -29.58
CA ALA A 17 -21.43 19.32 -28.20
C ALA A 17 -20.93 18.02 -27.54
N THR A 18 -19.62 17.90 -27.37
CA THR A 18 -19.00 16.80 -26.63
C THR A 18 -19.19 17.05 -25.13
N CYS A 19 -20.19 16.41 -24.52
CA CYS A 19 -20.29 16.35 -23.06
C CYS A 19 -19.18 15.42 -22.55
N LEU A 20 -18.10 15.99 -22.00
CA LEU A 20 -17.16 15.27 -21.14
C LEU A 20 -17.89 14.92 -19.84
N PHE A 21 -18.31 13.67 -19.70
CA PHE A 21 -18.71 13.13 -18.41
C PHE A 21 -17.43 12.86 -17.60
N ALA A 22 -17.25 13.60 -16.50
CA ALA A 22 -16.29 13.20 -15.48
C ALA A 22 -16.82 11.91 -14.83
N ALA A 23 -16.20 10.78 -15.14
CA ALA A 23 -16.48 9.54 -14.43
C ALA A 23 -15.93 9.69 -12.99
N PRO A 24 -16.70 9.33 -11.96
CA PRO A 24 -16.17 9.31 -10.59
C PRO A 24 -14.98 8.36 -10.54
N LEU A 25 -13.90 8.79 -9.89
CA LEU A 25 -12.75 7.94 -9.64
C LEU A 25 -13.18 6.89 -8.62
N VAL A 26 -13.45 5.67 -9.08
CA VAL A 26 -13.81 4.55 -8.21
C VAL A 26 -12.55 4.07 -7.51
N ALA A 27 -12.65 3.79 -6.21
CA ALA A 27 -11.54 3.20 -5.45
C ALA A 27 -11.07 1.91 -6.14
N GLN A 28 -9.78 1.85 -6.47
CA GLN A 28 -9.18 0.69 -7.12
C GLN A 28 -8.59 -0.22 -6.04
N GLU A 29 -9.23 -1.37 -5.83
CA GLU A 29 -8.70 -2.44 -4.99
C GLU A 29 -7.89 -3.43 -5.83
N THR A 30 -6.75 -3.86 -5.30
CA THR A 30 -5.97 -4.98 -5.81
C THR A 30 -5.63 -5.91 -4.66
N VAL A 31 -5.85 -7.21 -4.86
CA VAL A 31 -5.56 -8.27 -3.89
C VAL A 31 -4.73 -9.35 -4.60
N THR A 32 -3.62 -9.74 -3.99
CA THR A 32 -2.81 -10.89 -4.39
C THR A 32 -3.12 -12.05 -3.45
N THR A 33 -3.75 -13.11 -3.98
CA THR A 33 -4.03 -14.38 -3.28
C THR A 33 -3.02 -15.47 -3.61
N PHE A 34 -2.02 -15.15 -4.45
CA PHE A 34 -0.98 -16.04 -4.94
C PHE A 34 -1.45 -17.25 -5.79
N ASP A 35 -2.75 -17.42 -6.00
CA ASP A 35 -3.30 -18.51 -6.82
C ASP A 35 -2.86 -18.43 -8.29
N ALA A 36 -2.47 -17.23 -8.74
CA ALA A 36 -1.93 -16.95 -10.07
C ALA A 36 -0.39 -16.85 -10.10
N GLY A 37 0.29 -17.20 -9.01
CA GLY A 37 1.73 -17.04 -8.82
C GLY A 37 2.08 -15.83 -7.96
N GLU A 38 3.34 -15.41 -7.99
CA GLU A 38 3.87 -14.42 -7.04
C GLU A 38 3.42 -12.96 -7.31
N GLU A 39 2.94 -12.64 -8.52
CA GLU A 39 2.39 -11.30 -8.85
C GLU A 39 3.33 -10.11 -8.51
N GLY A 40 4.64 -10.34 -8.67
CA GLY A 40 5.70 -9.36 -8.39
C GLY A 40 6.23 -9.38 -6.95
N TRP A 41 5.59 -10.13 -6.06
CA TRP A 41 6.07 -10.32 -4.70
C TRP A 41 7.27 -11.27 -4.68
N ASN A 42 8.30 -10.91 -3.92
CA ASN A 42 9.45 -11.76 -3.66
C ASN A 42 9.91 -11.55 -2.22
N GLY A 43 10.82 -12.38 -1.72
CA GLY A 43 11.23 -12.29 -0.32
C GLY A 43 11.97 -13.52 0.15
N ASN A 44 11.98 -13.74 1.46
CA ASN A 44 12.54 -14.95 2.07
C ASN A 44 11.45 -15.99 2.40
N ALA A 45 10.43 -16.07 1.55
CA ALA A 45 9.34 -17.03 1.61
C ALA A 45 9.37 -18.00 0.41
N LEU A 46 8.63 -19.10 0.54
CA LEU A 46 8.32 -20.04 -0.51
C LEU A 46 6.83 -19.93 -0.85
N LEU A 47 6.51 -19.87 -2.14
CA LEU A 47 5.13 -20.01 -2.61
C LEU A 47 4.65 -21.45 -2.36
N GLU A 48 3.62 -21.62 -1.54
CA GLU A 48 2.88 -22.88 -1.38
C GLU A 48 1.53 -22.76 -2.09
N THR A 49 1.16 -23.77 -2.88
CA THR A 49 -0.10 -23.76 -3.66
C THR A 49 -1.34 -24.12 -2.84
N GLU A 50 -1.17 -24.46 -1.56
CA GLU A 50 -2.23 -24.85 -0.63
C GLU A 50 -1.94 -24.29 0.77
N GLY A 51 -2.96 -24.25 1.63
CA GLY A 51 -2.82 -23.83 3.02
C GLY A 51 -2.95 -22.31 3.27
N GLY A 52 -3.32 -21.54 2.24
CA GLY A 52 -3.67 -20.11 2.31
C GLY A 52 -5.06 -19.83 2.89
N HIS A 53 -5.58 -18.64 2.63
CA HIS A 53 -6.82 -18.09 3.19
C HIS A 53 -7.80 -17.54 2.13
N PRO A 54 -8.38 -18.40 1.25
CA PRO A 54 -8.03 -19.79 0.95
C PRO A 54 -6.96 -19.86 -0.17
N GLY A 55 -6.48 -21.06 -0.49
CA GLY A 55 -5.68 -21.29 -1.70
C GLY A 55 -4.17 -21.27 -1.46
N ALA A 56 -3.44 -20.60 -2.35
CA ALA A 56 -1.99 -20.44 -2.25
C ALA A 56 -1.58 -19.42 -1.16
N ASN A 57 -0.31 -19.41 -0.76
CA ASN A 57 0.24 -18.43 0.19
C ASN A 57 1.77 -18.35 0.08
N MET A 58 2.35 -17.34 0.73
CA MET A 58 3.79 -17.25 0.95
C MET A 58 4.14 -17.78 2.34
N ARG A 59 4.83 -18.92 2.39
CA ARG A 59 5.26 -19.55 3.63
C ARG A 59 6.71 -19.23 3.97
N PHE A 60 6.92 -18.89 5.23
CA PHE A 60 8.20 -18.73 5.87
C PHE A 60 8.46 -19.95 6.74
N LEU A 61 9.37 -20.82 6.31
CA LEU A 61 9.86 -21.95 7.10
C LEU A 61 11.40 -21.91 7.14
N LEU A 62 11.94 -21.03 8.00
CA LEU A 62 13.36 -20.70 8.02
C LEU A 62 13.81 -20.16 9.39
N GLU A 63 15.13 -20.20 9.61
CA GLU A 63 15.79 -19.51 10.73
C GLU A 63 16.49 -18.24 10.20
N THR A 64 16.10 -17.08 10.72
CA THR A 64 16.55 -15.77 10.24
C THR A 64 16.34 -14.70 11.30
N PHE A 65 16.78 -13.46 11.06
CA PHE A 65 16.50 -12.31 11.92
C PHE A 65 15.06 -11.81 11.80
N GLY A 66 14.44 -12.04 10.65
CA GLY A 66 13.07 -11.59 10.35
C GLY A 66 12.61 -12.09 8.98
N ILE A 67 11.32 -12.01 8.76
CA ILE A 67 10.65 -12.42 7.53
C ILE A 67 10.22 -11.19 6.74
N GLU A 68 10.29 -11.26 5.42
CA GLU A 68 9.96 -10.16 4.51
C GLU A 68 9.36 -10.68 3.20
N LEU A 69 8.30 -10.00 2.76
CA LEU A 69 7.81 -9.99 1.38
C LEU A 69 7.85 -8.56 0.85
N ARG A 70 8.35 -8.39 -0.36
CA ARG A 70 8.47 -7.10 -1.04
C ARG A 70 7.95 -7.18 -2.46
N ASN A 71 7.41 -6.08 -2.97
CA ASN A 71 6.96 -5.93 -4.34
C ASN A 71 7.55 -4.65 -4.93
N ASP A 72 8.28 -4.79 -6.05
CA ASP A 72 8.98 -3.72 -6.75
C ASP A 72 8.55 -3.59 -8.23
N SER A 73 7.53 -4.36 -8.64
CA SER A 73 7.18 -4.51 -10.07
C SER A 73 5.69 -4.43 -10.36
N ASN A 74 4.82 -4.71 -9.40
CA ASN A 74 3.38 -4.60 -9.56
C ASN A 74 2.93 -3.16 -9.35
N ALA A 75 2.54 -2.49 -10.43
CA ALA A 75 2.14 -1.08 -10.43
C ALA A 75 0.94 -0.75 -9.52
N ALA A 76 0.17 -1.75 -9.06
CA ALA A 76 -0.85 -1.52 -8.04
C ALA A 76 -0.26 -1.22 -6.65
N PHE A 77 0.93 -1.76 -6.35
CA PHE A 77 1.60 -1.64 -5.04
C PHE A 77 2.75 -0.64 -5.01
N VAL A 78 3.23 -0.19 -6.18
CA VAL A 78 4.31 0.80 -6.30
C VAL A 78 3.90 2.00 -7.16
N GLY A 79 4.76 3.00 -7.26
CA GLY A 79 4.54 4.26 -7.97
C GLY A 79 3.98 5.36 -7.09
N ASP A 80 3.63 6.48 -7.72
CA ASP A 80 3.04 7.65 -7.06
C ASP A 80 1.66 7.31 -6.46
N MET A 81 1.55 7.45 -5.14
CA MET A 81 0.32 7.22 -4.40
C MET A 81 -0.42 8.52 -4.06
N THR A 82 0.21 9.69 -4.22
CA THR A 82 -0.30 11.00 -3.79
C THR A 82 -1.49 11.51 -4.59
N GLY A 83 -1.78 10.88 -5.74
CA GLY A 83 -3.00 11.12 -6.50
C GLY A 83 -4.28 10.52 -5.90
N SER A 84 -4.17 9.81 -4.77
CA SER A 84 -5.30 9.24 -4.02
C SER A 84 -5.51 10.05 -2.74
N ASP A 85 -6.73 10.33 -2.32
CA ASP A 85 -6.93 11.01 -1.03
C ASP A 85 -6.82 10.02 0.15
N THR A 86 -6.98 8.73 -0.13
CA THR A 86 -6.71 7.67 0.84
C THR A 86 -6.11 6.44 0.20
N VAL A 87 -5.16 5.84 0.90
CA VAL A 87 -4.61 4.52 0.61
C VAL A 87 -4.87 3.61 1.81
N THR A 88 -5.41 2.44 1.55
CA THR A 88 -5.51 1.34 2.52
C THR A 88 -4.62 0.20 2.07
N VAL A 89 -3.71 -0.26 2.93
CA VAL A 89 -2.81 -1.38 2.65
C VAL A 89 -2.94 -2.43 3.75
N GLY A 90 -2.81 -3.71 3.39
CA GLY A 90 -2.91 -4.79 4.37
C GLY A 90 -2.55 -6.17 3.85
N LEU A 91 -2.61 -7.15 4.73
CA LEU A 91 -2.45 -8.57 4.44
C LEU A 91 -3.22 -9.43 5.43
N ASP A 92 -3.33 -10.71 5.15
CA ASP A 92 -3.66 -11.72 6.14
C ASP A 92 -2.39 -12.49 6.51
N ALA A 93 -2.19 -12.79 7.79
CA ALA A 93 -1.06 -13.60 8.23
C ALA A 93 -1.45 -14.54 9.38
N LYS A 94 -0.70 -15.64 9.48
CA LYS A 94 -0.73 -16.55 10.63
C LYS A 94 0.65 -17.08 10.93
N ALA A 95 0.89 -17.56 12.15
CA ALA A 95 2.11 -18.28 12.48
C ALA A 95 1.81 -19.54 13.27
N ASP A 96 2.23 -20.68 12.76
CA ASP A 96 2.14 -21.93 13.50
C ASP A 96 3.19 -21.95 14.64
N SER A 97 4.35 -21.27 14.44
CA SER A 97 5.39 -21.09 15.48
C SER A 97 6.33 -19.93 15.14
N ILE A 98 6.80 -19.20 16.16
CA ILE A 98 7.89 -18.22 16.05
C ILE A 98 8.76 -18.36 17.31
N THR A 99 9.91 -19.03 17.20
CA THR A 99 10.74 -19.33 18.38
C THR A 99 12.09 -18.63 18.38
N PHE A 100 12.43 -18.03 19.52
CA PHE A 100 13.75 -17.46 19.81
C PHE A 100 14.34 -18.15 21.03
N LEU A 101 15.54 -18.74 20.88
CA LEU A 101 16.17 -19.56 21.93
C LEU A 101 15.24 -20.65 22.49
N GLY A 102 14.42 -21.25 21.62
CA GLY A 102 13.48 -22.32 21.96
C GLY A 102 12.20 -21.87 22.66
N ASN A 103 11.96 -20.57 22.83
CA ASN A 103 10.73 -20.04 23.41
C ASN A 103 9.88 -19.35 22.33
N GLU A 104 8.57 -19.56 22.37
CA GLU A 104 7.64 -18.80 21.52
C GLU A 104 7.72 -17.31 21.84
N VAL A 105 7.78 -16.50 20.79
CA VAL A 105 7.86 -15.04 20.86
C VAL A 105 6.94 -14.43 19.82
N SER A 106 6.56 -13.17 20.05
CA SER A 106 5.85 -12.38 19.04
C SER A 106 6.82 -11.56 18.20
N ARG A 107 6.38 -11.12 17.02
CA ARG A 107 7.05 -10.14 16.16
C ARG A 107 6.03 -9.10 15.70
N ASN A 108 6.48 -7.88 15.48
CA ASN A 108 5.66 -6.86 14.84
C ASN A 108 5.46 -7.23 13.36
N VAL A 109 4.28 -6.95 12.83
CA VAL A 109 3.99 -6.95 11.40
C VAL A 109 4.06 -5.50 10.95
N VAL A 110 5.04 -5.18 10.11
CA VAL A 110 5.33 -3.84 9.63
C VAL A 110 5.00 -3.78 8.15
N VAL A 111 4.39 -2.67 7.72
CA VAL A 111 4.39 -2.27 6.31
C VAL A 111 5.35 -1.11 6.14
N GLU A 112 6.19 -1.17 5.10
CA GLU A 112 7.20 -0.17 4.78
C GLU A 112 7.12 0.20 3.30
N PHE A 113 7.03 1.50 3.03
CA PHE A 113 7.04 2.07 1.69
C PHE A 113 8.42 2.68 1.43
N ARG A 114 9.16 2.13 0.46
CA ARG A 114 10.56 2.48 0.19
C ARG A 114 10.70 3.27 -1.11
N SER A 115 11.59 4.25 -1.09
CA SER A 115 12.02 5.02 -2.25
C SER A 115 13.54 5.04 -2.35
N ARG A 116 14.10 4.34 -3.34
CA ARG A 116 15.54 4.34 -3.63
C ARG A 116 15.96 5.66 -4.29
N ALA A 117 15.05 6.34 -4.99
CA ALA A 117 15.28 7.66 -5.56
C ALA A 117 15.61 8.71 -4.48
N LEU A 118 15.12 8.50 -3.25
CA LEU A 118 15.36 9.35 -2.09
C LEU A 118 16.46 8.81 -1.15
N GLY A 119 17.19 7.76 -1.55
CA GLY A 119 18.33 7.28 -0.78
C GLY A 119 19.48 8.28 -0.78
N GLN A 120 20.06 8.55 0.40
CA GLN A 120 21.17 9.49 0.58
C GLN A 120 22.07 9.12 1.75
N ASP A 121 23.24 9.74 1.84
CA ASP A 121 24.17 9.61 2.99
C ASP A 121 24.55 8.16 3.38
N GLY A 122 24.59 7.27 2.38
CA GLY A 122 24.91 5.85 2.56
C GLY A 122 23.71 4.95 2.87
N TYR A 123 22.52 5.53 3.08
CA TYR A 123 21.27 4.81 3.16
C TYR A 123 20.80 4.40 1.75
N PRO A 124 20.46 3.12 1.53
CA PRO A 124 20.09 2.63 0.21
C PRO A 124 18.71 3.12 -0.28
N TRP A 125 17.87 3.62 0.62
CA TRP A 125 16.56 4.22 0.35
C TRP A 125 16.16 5.13 1.51
N SER A 126 15.16 5.98 1.28
CA SER A 126 14.34 6.57 2.34
C SER A 126 13.00 5.84 2.38
N SER A 127 12.40 5.68 3.57
CA SER A 127 11.12 4.99 3.71
C SER A 127 10.26 5.52 4.84
N VAL A 128 8.97 5.24 4.74
CA VAL A 128 7.98 5.42 5.82
C VAL A 128 7.39 4.07 6.18
N TRP A 129 7.17 3.84 7.47
CA TRP A 129 6.74 2.54 7.97
C TRP A 129 5.76 2.67 9.13
N VAL A 130 4.96 1.63 9.35
CA VAL A 130 4.04 1.53 10.49
C VAL A 130 3.86 0.09 10.92
N VAL A 131 3.76 -0.12 12.24
CA VAL A 131 3.38 -1.42 12.82
C VAL A 131 1.88 -1.62 12.68
N LEU A 132 1.46 -2.62 11.93
CA LEU A 132 0.06 -2.99 11.73
C LEU A 132 -0.50 -3.80 12.92
N GLY A 133 0.38 -4.48 13.65
CA GLY A 133 0.03 -5.34 14.77
C GLY A 133 1.17 -6.30 15.11
N THR A 134 0.85 -7.34 15.86
CA THR A 134 1.80 -8.41 16.20
C THR A 134 1.36 -9.74 15.61
N ILE A 135 2.33 -10.55 15.20
CA ILE A 135 2.18 -11.95 14.84
C ILE A 135 2.87 -12.81 15.91
N GLN A 136 2.26 -13.93 16.26
CA GLN A 136 2.75 -14.88 17.27
C GLN A 136 2.17 -16.27 16.94
N ALA A 137 2.64 -17.31 17.64
CA ALA A 137 2.09 -18.66 17.48
C ALA A 137 0.58 -18.68 17.74
N ASP A 138 -0.16 -18.76 16.65
CA ASP A 138 -1.61 -18.80 16.56
C ASP A 138 -1.98 -19.41 15.19
N PRO A 139 -2.67 -20.57 15.17
CA PRO A 139 -3.05 -21.21 13.91
C PRO A 139 -4.14 -20.45 13.15
N GLU A 140 -4.79 -19.44 13.75
CA GLU A 140 -5.80 -18.62 13.09
C GLU A 140 -5.19 -17.54 12.19
N TRP A 141 -5.87 -17.25 11.08
CA TRP A 141 -5.52 -16.13 10.20
C TRP A 141 -6.01 -14.81 10.78
N HIS A 142 -5.12 -13.83 10.83
CA HIS A 142 -5.39 -12.48 11.29
C HIS A 142 -5.26 -11.48 10.15
N ALA A 143 -6.19 -10.56 10.04
CA ALA A 143 -6.16 -9.48 9.06
C ALA A 143 -5.49 -8.24 9.64
N TYR A 144 -4.47 -7.73 8.94
CA TYR A 144 -3.73 -6.53 9.30
C TYR A 144 -3.97 -5.45 8.23
N SER A 145 -4.17 -4.20 8.64
CA SER A 145 -4.35 -3.09 7.69
C SER A 145 -4.13 -1.73 8.32
N VAL A 146 -3.76 -0.75 7.49
CA VAL A 146 -3.73 0.68 7.83
C VAL A 146 -4.33 1.50 6.69
N SER A 147 -5.01 2.59 7.03
CA SER A 147 -5.47 3.61 6.08
C SER A 147 -4.82 4.94 6.40
N PHE A 148 -4.40 5.69 5.38
CA PHE A 148 -3.71 6.96 5.53
C PHE A 148 -3.95 7.88 4.33
N ASP A 149 -3.64 9.16 4.51
CA ASP A 149 -3.58 10.17 3.44
C ASP A 149 -2.16 10.20 2.87
N PRO A 150 -1.94 9.73 1.62
CA PRO A 150 -0.60 9.69 1.02
C PRO A 150 -0.05 11.08 0.68
N SER A 151 -0.89 12.12 0.65
CA SER A 151 -0.51 13.49 0.31
C SER A 151 -0.08 14.33 1.52
N SER A 152 -0.17 13.78 2.74
CA SER A 152 0.25 14.45 3.96
C SER A 152 1.74 14.77 3.94
N THR A 153 2.10 16.04 4.15
CA THR A 153 3.50 16.44 4.33
C THR A 153 4.02 16.09 5.72
N ASP A 154 3.14 16.04 6.71
CA ASP A 154 3.48 15.65 8.08
C ASP A 154 3.45 14.13 8.22
N MET A 155 4.33 13.58 9.06
CA MET A 155 4.31 12.16 9.42
C MET A 155 3.03 11.84 10.20
N PRO A 156 2.18 10.89 9.75
CA PRO A 156 0.99 10.52 10.50
C PRO A 156 1.36 9.88 11.85
N ALA A 157 0.47 10.00 12.84
CA ALA A 157 0.71 9.42 14.15
C ALA A 157 0.89 7.89 14.08
N GLY A 158 1.93 7.38 14.74
CA GLY A 158 2.28 5.95 14.75
C GLY A 158 3.16 5.50 13.58
N TRP A 159 3.47 6.38 12.63
CA TRP A 159 4.42 6.11 11.57
C TRP A 159 5.83 6.53 11.94
N GLY A 160 6.81 5.79 11.41
CA GLY A 160 8.22 6.10 11.50
C GLY A 160 8.84 6.41 10.15
N GLY A 161 9.99 7.07 10.17
CA GLY A 161 10.82 7.33 9.01
C GLY A 161 12.10 6.49 9.01
N TYR A 162 12.74 6.39 7.86
CA TYR A 162 14.08 5.84 7.68
C TYR A 162 14.78 6.54 6.52
N GLY A 163 16.10 6.61 6.57
CA GLY A 163 16.96 7.31 5.61
C GLY A 163 17.92 8.30 6.27
N ALA A 164 17.74 8.57 7.56
CA ALA A 164 18.67 9.26 8.44
C ALA A 164 18.50 8.75 9.88
N GLU A 165 19.36 9.22 10.78
CA GLU A 165 19.32 8.95 12.22
C GLU A 165 19.39 10.26 13.00
N ASP A 166 18.62 10.38 14.08
CA ASP A 166 18.79 11.47 15.02
C ASP A 166 20.20 11.41 15.63
N PRO A 167 21.01 12.48 15.57
CA PRO A 167 22.41 12.43 16.01
C PRO A 167 22.59 12.30 17.53
N VAL A 168 21.51 12.39 18.31
CA VAL A 168 21.49 12.29 19.77
C VAL A 168 20.89 10.96 20.22
N THR A 169 19.73 10.58 19.69
CA THR A 169 19.01 9.36 20.09
C THR A 169 19.37 8.15 19.23
N PHE A 170 19.93 8.37 18.04
CA PHE A 170 20.17 7.36 17.00
C PHE A 170 18.89 6.67 16.52
N GLU A 171 17.73 7.27 16.79
CA GLU A 171 16.46 6.77 16.29
C GLU A 171 16.36 7.04 14.78
N PRO A 172 15.81 6.08 14.00
CA PRO A 172 15.64 6.27 12.57
C PRO A 172 14.63 7.38 12.29
N MET A 173 14.93 8.21 11.30
CA MET A 173 14.08 9.29 10.86
C MET A 173 14.16 9.47 9.34
N LEU A 174 13.24 10.26 8.77
CA LEU A 174 13.39 10.72 7.40
C LEU A 174 14.56 11.70 7.31
N PRO A 175 15.28 11.76 6.17
CA PRO A 175 16.30 12.77 5.98
C PRO A 175 15.75 14.19 5.97
N ASP A 176 16.62 15.16 6.30
CA ASP A 176 16.26 16.58 6.34
C ASP A 176 15.64 17.03 5.00
N GLY A 177 14.43 17.60 5.08
CA GLY A 177 13.70 18.11 3.92
C GLY A 177 12.90 17.07 3.13
N VAL A 178 12.95 15.79 3.51
CA VAL A 178 12.09 14.73 2.96
C VAL A 178 10.83 14.61 3.80
N THR A 179 9.67 14.67 3.17
CA THR A 179 8.35 14.53 3.81
C THR A 179 7.75 13.15 3.60
N PHE A 180 6.65 12.86 4.33
CA PHE A 180 5.87 11.64 4.10
C PHE A 180 5.35 11.58 2.65
N ALA A 181 4.76 12.67 2.15
CA ALA A 181 4.30 12.80 0.77
C ALA A 181 5.41 12.58 -0.27
N ASP A 182 6.65 13.04 -0.02
CA ASP A 182 7.76 12.81 -0.95
C ASP A 182 8.06 11.32 -1.12
N VAL A 183 8.05 10.55 -0.03
CA VAL A 183 8.22 9.10 -0.08
C VAL A 183 7.04 8.45 -0.81
N MET A 184 5.81 8.84 -0.46
CA MET A 184 4.61 8.29 -1.09
C MET A 184 4.49 8.61 -2.59
N ALA A 185 5.08 9.71 -3.06
CA ALA A 185 5.16 10.06 -4.48
C ALA A 185 6.19 9.23 -5.25
N ASN A 186 7.14 8.62 -4.55
CA ASN A 186 8.30 7.94 -5.14
C ASN A 186 8.46 6.48 -4.65
N VAL A 187 7.37 5.81 -4.27
CA VAL A 187 7.42 4.41 -3.83
C VAL A 187 7.87 3.53 -5.00
N ASP A 188 9.01 2.87 -4.86
CA ASP A 188 9.50 1.88 -5.83
C ASP A 188 9.54 0.46 -5.25
N GLU A 189 9.28 0.31 -3.96
CA GLU A 189 9.10 -0.98 -3.31
C GLU A 189 8.18 -0.86 -2.10
N LEU A 190 7.24 -1.79 -2.00
CA LEU A 190 6.41 -2.00 -0.81
C LEU A 190 6.88 -3.28 -0.12
N ALA A 191 7.09 -3.24 1.20
CA ALA A 191 7.47 -4.41 1.98
C ALA A 191 6.50 -4.67 3.14
N PHE A 192 6.14 -5.92 3.34
CA PHE A 192 5.59 -6.44 4.59
C PHE A 192 6.68 -7.25 5.29
N THR A 193 6.98 -6.90 6.54
CA THR A 193 8.17 -7.40 7.20
C THR A 193 8.00 -7.49 8.71
N THR A 194 8.87 -8.25 9.36
CA THR A 194 9.05 -8.19 10.83
C THR A 194 10.24 -7.32 11.24
N PHE A 195 10.93 -6.70 10.29
CA PHE A 195 11.99 -5.74 10.56
C PHE A 195 11.40 -4.36 10.82
N GLU A 196 11.45 -3.92 12.06
CA GLU A 196 11.19 -2.54 12.44
C GLU A 196 12.50 -1.75 12.36
N PRO A 197 12.56 -0.65 11.59
CA PRO A 197 13.73 0.22 11.55
C PRO A 197 14.18 0.65 12.95
N GLY A 198 15.49 0.67 13.18
CA GLY A 198 16.09 1.00 14.48
C GLY A 198 16.15 -0.17 15.46
N MET A 199 15.51 -1.31 15.15
CA MET A 199 15.52 -2.49 16.02
C MET A 199 16.59 -3.51 15.60
N PHE A 200 17.16 -4.19 16.60
CA PHE A 200 18.06 -5.31 16.40
C PHE A 200 17.36 -6.62 16.75
N TYR A 201 17.50 -7.63 15.87
CA TYR A 201 16.85 -8.92 16.02
C TYR A 201 17.88 -10.05 16.16
N GLY A 202 17.51 -11.09 16.90
CA GLY A 202 18.27 -12.34 16.99
C GLY A 202 17.73 -13.42 16.05
N PHE A 203 18.54 -14.46 15.79
CA PHE A 203 18.11 -15.61 15.00
C PHE A 203 16.86 -16.27 15.62
N THR A 204 15.80 -16.30 14.81
CA THR A 204 14.46 -16.75 15.19
C THR A 204 14.01 -17.78 14.14
N ILE A 205 13.42 -18.87 14.60
CA ILE A 205 12.85 -19.90 13.74
C ILE A 205 11.40 -19.54 13.48
N PHE A 206 11.03 -19.37 12.22
CA PHE A 206 9.68 -19.05 11.78
C PHE A 206 9.04 -20.26 11.11
N ASP A 207 7.79 -20.56 11.48
CA ASP A 207 6.80 -21.24 10.63
C ASP A 207 5.57 -20.34 10.54
N ALA A 208 5.56 -19.47 9.53
CA ALA A 208 4.54 -18.44 9.35
C ALA A 208 4.08 -18.38 7.89
N ARG A 209 2.91 -17.78 7.67
CA ARG A 209 2.32 -17.59 6.33
C ARG A 209 1.74 -16.20 6.19
N MET A 210 1.84 -15.65 4.99
CA MET A 210 1.19 -14.41 4.58
C MET A 210 0.41 -14.66 3.29
N ASP A 211 -0.77 -14.06 3.18
CA ASP A 211 -1.70 -14.19 2.06
C ASP A 211 -2.60 -12.95 1.93
N ASN A 212 -3.36 -12.85 0.85
CA ASN A 212 -4.32 -11.77 0.59
C ASN A 212 -3.70 -10.36 0.74
N LEU A 213 -2.50 -10.17 0.19
CA LEU A 213 -1.82 -8.87 0.21
C LEU A 213 -2.62 -7.90 -0.63
N ARG A 214 -3.01 -6.78 -0.04
CA ARG A 214 -4.04 -5.91 -0.61
C ARG A 214 -3.68 -4.44 -0.51
N ILE A 215 -4.10 -3.70 -1.52
CA ILE A 215 -4.05 -2.24 -1.53
C ILE A 215 -5.33 -1.70 -2.18
N THR A 216 -5.90 -0.67 -1.56
CA THR A 216 -6.99 0.11 -2.11
C THR A 216 -6.52 1.55 -2.25
N ARG A 217 -6.62 2.09 -3.46
CA ARG A 217 -6.35 3.51 -3.76
C ARG A 217 -7.68 4.20 -4.02
N GLY A 218 -8.12 5.03 -3.08
CA GLY A 218 -9.41 5.72 -3.15
C GLY A 218 -9.25 7.17 -3.61
N ALA A 219 -10.20 7.65 -4.43
CA ALA A 219 -10.57 9.05 -4.27
C ALA A 219 -11.22 9.19 -2.90
N GLY A 220 -10.82 10.23 -2.18
CA GLY A 220 -11.46 10.65 -0.97
C GLY A 220 -12.91 10.81 -1.27
N SER A 221 -13.72 10.39 -0.31
CA SER A 221 -15.15 10.55 -0.40
C SER A 221 -15.45 12.03 -0.66
N ASP A 222 -15.72 12.38 -1.91
CA ASP A 222 -16.72 13.40 -2.17
C ASP A 222 -17.92 12.90 -1.38
N VAL A 223 -18.27 13.63 -0.33
CA VAL A 223 -19.51 13.41 0.40
C VAL A 223 -20.63 13.71 -0.60
N ILE A 224 -20.95 12.73 -1.44
CA ILE A 224 -22.21 12.71 -2.15
C ILE A 224 -23.22 12.40 -1.06
N PHE A 225 -23.83 13.44 -0.49
CA PHE A 225 -25.11 13.30 0.18
C PHE A 225 -26.08 12.71 -0.85
N ALA A 226 -26.18 11.38 -0.89
CA ALA A 226 -27.08 10.65 -1.77
C ALA A 226 -28.53 10.65 -1.24
N ASP A 227 -28.78 11.32 -0.13
CA ASP A 227 -30.08 11.47 0.49
C ASP A 227 -30.26 12.90 0.99
N GLY A 228 -30.80 13.76 0.12
CA GLY A 228 -31.14 15.15 0.43
C GLY A 228 -32.01 15.29 1.67
N PHE A 229 -31.37 15.52 2.82
CA PHE A 229 -32.01 15.95 4.05
C PHE A 229 -31.69 17.42 4.29
N ASP A 230 -32.68 18.26 3.99
CA ASP A 230 -32.72 19.66 4.41
C ASP A 230 -32.82 19.67 5.95
N PRO A 231 -31.97 20.41 6.70
CA PRO A 231 -32.14 20.51 8.14
C PRO A 231 -33.45 21.22 8.46
N ALA A 232 -34.35 20.53 9.16
CA ALA A 232 -35.61 21.11 9.63
C ALA A 232 -35.36 22.38 10.47
N PRO A 233 -36.23 23.39 10.39
CA PRO A 233 -36.02 24.65 11.09
C PRO A 233 -36.10 24.43 12.60
N ALA A 234 -35.13 25.01 13.31
CA ALA A 234 -35.13 25.06 14.77
C ALA A 234 -36.39 25.78 15.27
N HIS A 235 -37.08 25.15 16.23
CA HIS A 235 -38.06 25.78 17.09
C HIS A 235 -37.39 26.32 18.36
#